data_AF-A0A412YSM8-F1
#
_entry.id   AF-A0A412YSM8-F1
#
_cell.length_a   1.000
_cell.length_b   1.000
_cell.length_c   1.000
_cell.angle_alpha   90.00
_cell.angle_beta   90.00
_cell.angle_gamma   90.00
#
_symmetry.space_group_name_H-M   'P 1'
#
loop_
_entity.id
_entity.type
_entity.pdbx_description
1 polymer ?
#
loop_
_entity_poly.entity_id
_entity_poly.type
_entity_poly.pdbx_seq_one_letter_code
_entity_poly.pdbx_strand_id
1 'polypeptide(L)'
;MNLHSDKEAFKEIIALAADHFGYEQSHVEKDYWVSKILRDISMSEYADKTYFKGGTSLSKAYGLIERFSEDLDLFVFTGDKGASKQAEKTLNKKLSKYIAELNSDIYKEDLSETGGNYRKLYFSYDNVFQGVGL
;
A
#
# COMPACT_ATOMS: atom_id res chain seq x y z
N MET A 1 -12.67 -8.31 -3.49
CA MET A 1 -13.36 -7.55 -4.54
C MET A 1 -12.50 -6.34 -4.85
N ASN A 2 -12.19 -6.10 -6.13
CA ASN A 2 -11.41 -4.94 -6.57
C ASN A 2 -12.40 -3.85 -7.01
N LEU A 3 -12.57 -2.81 -6.18
CA LEU A 3 -13.53 -1.73 -6.44
C LEU A 3 -13.19 -0.96 -7.72
N HIS A 4 -11.91 -0.75 -8.00
CA HIS A 4 -11.42 -0.02 -9.18
C HIS A 4 -11.69 -0.73 -10.52
N SER A 5 -12.20 -1.96 -10.53
CA SER A 5 -12.51 -2.68 -11.77
C SER A 5 -13.72 -2.11 -12.52
N ASP A 6 -14.65 -1.46 -11.82
CA ASP A 6 -15.76 -0.70 -12.41
C ASP A 6 -15.48 0.79 -12.19
N LYS A 7 -15.04 1.50 -13.24
CA LYS A 7 -14.60 2.90 -13.12
C LYS A 7 -15.72 3.85 -12.68
N GLU A 8 -16.95 3.62 -13.13
CA GLU A 8 -18.09 4.49 -12.78
C GLU A 8 -18.52 4.25 -11.33
N ALA A 9 -18.69 2.99 -10.93
CA ALA A 9 -19.01 2.66 -9.55
C ALA A 9 -17.88 3.08 -8.59
N PHE A 10 -16.63 2.92 -8.99
CA PHE A 10 -15.48 3.36 -8.21
C PHE A 10 -15.49 4.87 -7.99
N LYS A 11 -15.73 5.64 -9.05
CA LYS A 11 -15.84 7.11 -8.98
C LYS A 11 -16.96 7.55 -8.04
N GLU A 12 -18.13 6.92 -8.12
CA GLU A 12 -19.27 7.21 -7.26
C GLU A 12 -18.97 6.91 -5.78
N ILE A 13 -18.40 5.73 -5.49
CA ILE A 13 -18.04 5.33 -4.12
C ILE A 13 -16.99 6.26 -3.51
N ILE A 14 -15.99 6.67 -4.27
CA ILE A 14 -14.98 7.64 -3.82
C ILE A 14 -15.63 8.99 -3.51
N ALA A 15 -16.55 9.48 -4.35
CA ALA A 15 -17.26 10.73 -4.10
C ALA A 15 -18.13 10.67 -2.83
N LEU A 16 -18.87 9.57 -2.63
CA LEU A 16 -19.68 9.37 -1.43
C LEU A 16 -18.83 9.27 -0.16
N ALA A 17 -17.70 8.56 -0.21
CA ALA A 17 -16.78 8.46 0.92
C ALA A 17 -16.12 9.81 1.22
N ALA A 18 -15.71 10.57 0.20
CA ALA A 18 -15.16 11.91 0.33
C ALA A 18 -16.14 12.86 1.04
N ASP A 19 -17.41 12.88 0.62
CA ASP A 19 -18.46 13.67 1.25
C ASP A 19 -18.71 13.23 2.72
N HIS A 20 -18.82 11.92 2.95
CA HIS A 20 -19.08 11.37 4.28
C HIS A 20 -17.96 11.68 5.30
N PHE A 21 -16.70 11.55 4.88
CA PHE A 21 -15.54 11.74 5.75
C PHE A 21 -14.99 13.18 5.73
N GLY A 22 -15.50 14.05 4.85
CA GLY A 22 -15.01 15.44 4.71
C GLY A 22 -13.61 15.54 4.14
N TYR A 23 -13.22 14.61 3.24
CA TYR A 23 -11.91 14.60 2.57
C TYR A 23 -12.03 14.92 1.09
N GLU A 24 -10.95 15.43 0.50
CA GLU A 24 -10.82 15.55 -0.95
C GLU A 24 -10.93 14.17 -1.63
N GLN A 25 -11.64 14.11 -2.76
CA GLN A 25 -11.84 12.87 -3.53
C GLN A 25 -10.51 12.21 -3.91
N SER A 26 -9.52 13.03 -4.29
CA SER A 26 -8.17 12.55 -4.60
C SER A 26 -7.45 11.93 -3.40
N HIS A 27 -7.70 12.40 -2.16
CA HIS A 27 -7.14 11.79 -0.96
C HIS A 27 -7.80 10.44 -0.66
N VAL A 28 -9.13 10.35 -0.82
CA VAL A 28 -9.85 9.07 -0.62
C VAL A 28 -9.44 8.04 -1.67
N GLU A 29 -9.28 8.45 -2.93
CA GLU A 29 -8.79 7.59 -4.00
C GLU A 29 -7.38 7.05 -3.70
N LYS A 30 -6.47 7.93 -3.27
CA LYS A 30 -5.13 7.51 -2.86
C LYS A 30 -5.17 6.57 -1.65
N ASP A 31 -5.98 6.85 -0.63
CA ASP A 31 -6.13 6.00 0.56
C ASP A 31 -6.66 4.61 0.19
N TYR A 32 -7.55 4.53 -0.81
CA TYR A 32 -8.05 3.26 -1.33
C TYR A 32 -6.92 2.37 -1.83
N TRP A 33 -6.00 2.89 -2.65
CA TRP A 33 -4.89 2.09 -3.21
C TRP A 33 -3.91 1.62 -2.14
N VAL A 34 -3.58 2.50 -1.20
CA VAL A 34 -2.77 2.17 -0.01
C VAL A 34 -3.45 1.05 0.80
N SER A 35 -4.74 1.20 1.07
CA SER A 35 -5.53 0.21 1.83
C SER A 35 -5.67 -1.12 1.10
N LYS A 36 -5.78 -1.09 -0.23
CA LYS A 36 -5.86 -2.28 -1.09
C LYS A 36 -4.58 -3.11 -0.97
N ILE A 37 -3.40 -2.48 -1.06
CA ILE A 37 -2.11 -3.18 -0.89
C ILE A 37 -1.99 -3.77 0.51
N LEU A 38 -2.35 -3.02 1.56
CA LEU A 38 -2.35 -3.54 2.93
C LEU A 38 -3.30 -4.74 3.11
N ARG A 39 -4.50 -4.67 2.52
CA ARG A 39 -5.47 -5.77 2.50
C ARG A 39 -4.92 -7.00 1.77
N ASP A 40 -4.25 -6.81 0.64
CA ASP A 40 -3.67 -7.91 -0.10
C ASP A 40 -2.58 -8.63 0.71
N ILE A 41 -1.73 -7.87 1.42
CA ILE A 41 -0.73 -8.43 2.33
C ILE A 41 -1.42 -9.18 3.48
N SER A 42 -2.46 -8.62 4.10
CA SER A 42 -3.15 -9.24 5.23
C SER A 42 -3.91 -10.52 4.86
N MET A 43 -4.29 -10.67 3.59
CA MET A 43 -4.92 -11.89 3.06
C MET A 43 -3.91 -12.92 2.52
N SER A 44 -2.61 -12.64 2.60
CA SER A 44 -1.54 -13.49 2.07
C SER A 44 -0.87 -14.35 3.16
N GLU A 45 -0.04 -15.30 2.75
CA GLU A 45 0.83 -16.07 3.65
C GLU A 45 1.87 -15.22 4.40
N TYR A 46 2.01 -13.94 4.03
CA TYR A 46 2.97 -13.00 4.61
C TYR A 46 2.38 -12.14 5.73
N ALA A 47 1.08 -12.28 6.05
CA ALA A 47 0.39 -11.44 7.03
C ALA A 47 1.10 -11.42 8.39
N ASP A 48 1.42 -12.57 8.96
CA ASP A 48 2.08 -12.69 10.28
C ASP A 48 3.58 -12.34 10.26
N LYS A 49 4.11 -12.06 9.09
CA LYS A 49 5.54 -11.78 8.85
C LYS A 49 5.78 -10.36 8.37
N THR A 50 4.72 -9.56 8.22
CA THR A 50 4.78 -8.20 7.69
C THR A 50 4.16 -7.24 8.68
N TYR A 51 4.91 -6.21 9.03
CA TYR A 51 4.56 -5.25 10.07
C TYR A 51 4.49 -3.87 9.43
N PHE A 52 3.31 -3.25 9.50
CA PHE A 52 3.12 -1.88 9.05
C PHE A 52 3.70 -0.91 10.08
N LYS A 53 4.57 -0.01 9.63
CA LYS A 53 5.30 0.94 10.46
C LYS A 53 5.26 2.34 9.85
N GLY A 54 6.06 3.25 10.40
CA GLY A 54 6.15 4.64 9.91
C GLY A 54 4.94 5.47 10.33
N GLY A 55 4.89 6.73 9.89
CA GLY A 55 3.82 7.63 10.32
C GLY A 55 2.46 7.33 9.67
N THR A 56 2.41 6.61 8.55
CA THR A 56 1.14 6.13 7.98
C THR A 56 0.47 5.09 8.89
N SER A 57 1.26 4.28 9.61
CA SER A 57 0.70 3.39 10.64
C SER A 57 0.14 4.17 11.84
N LEU A 58 0.77 5.28 12.21
CA LEU A 58 0.29 6.13 13.31
C LEU A 58 -1.05 6.80 12.98
N SER A 59 -1.26 7.24 11.73
CA SER A 59 -2.56 7.77 11.31
C SER A 59 -3.60 6.67 11.11
N LYS A 60 -3.30 5.64 10.30
CA LYS A 60 -4.30 4.66 9.84
C LYS A 60 -4.64 3.57 10.87
N ALA A 61 -3.68 3.11 11.68
CA ALA A 61 -3.93 2.05 12.66
C ALA A 61 -4.24 2.58 14.06
N TYR A 62 -3.66 3.72 14.45
CA TYR A 62 -3.77 4.24 15.81
C TYR A 62 -4.52 5.59 15.92
N GLY A 63 -4.81 6.28 14.81
CA GLY A 63 -5.50 7.58 14.83
C GLY A 63 -4.74 8.67 15.59
N LEU A 64 -3.41 8.55 15.73
CA LEU A 64 -2.60 9.43 16.57
C LEU A 64 -2.22 10.75 15.89
N ILE A 65 -2.30 10.79 14.56
CA ILE A 65 -1.99 11.98 13.76
C ILE A 65 -2.98 12.09 12.60
N GLU A 66 -3.42 13.33 12.30
CA GLU A 66 -4.30 13.63 11.18
C GLU A 66 -3.49 14.16 9.99
N ARG A 67 -2.85 13.23 9.27
CA ARG A 67 -2.16 13.54 8.02
C ARG A 67 -2.46 12.50 6.97
N PHE A 68 -2.67 12.97 5.75
CA PHE A 68 -2.67 12.12 4.58
C PHE A 68 -1.24 11.65 4.29
N SER A 69 -1.04 10.36 4.01
CA SER A 69 0.27 9.83 3.66
C SER A 69 0.12 8.75 2.60
N GLU A 70 0.85 8.93 1.51
CA GLU A 70 0.84 8.04 0.34
C GLU A 70 1.76 6.82 0.53
N ASP A 71 2.74 6.94 1.42
CA ASP A 71 3.79 5.93 1.59
C ASP A 71 3.37 4.77 2.50
N LEU A 72 3.75 3.56 2.10
CA LEU A 72 3.64 2.33 2.90
C LEU A 72 5.01 1.88 3.39
N ASP A 73 5.32 2.17 4.65
CA ASP A 73 6.52 1.65 5.30
C ASP A 73 6.25 0.27 5.90
N LEU A 74 6.87 -0.76 5.32
CA LEU A 74 6.74 -2.14 5.79
C LEU A 74 8.05 -2.64 6.39
N PHE A 75 7.92 -3.47 7.42
CA PHE A 75 9.01 -4.25 7.99
C PHE A 75 8.67 -5.73 7.87
N VAL A 76 9.63 -6.55 7.48
CA VAL A 76 9.46 -8.00 7.46
C VAL A 76 10.23 -8.63 8.60
N PHE A 77 9.63 -9.65 9.19
CA PHE A 77 10.25 -10.45 10.23
C PHE A 77 9.80 -11.91 10.08
N THR A 78 10.77 -12.81 10.07
CA THR A 78 10.57 -14.26 9.92
C THR A 78 9.83 -14.89 11.11
N GLY A 79 9.73 -14.19 12.24
CA GLY A 79 9.20 -14.73 13.50
C GLY A 79 10.27 -15.37 14.38
N ASP A 80 11.51 -15.47 13.89
CA ASP A 80 12.64 -16.09 14.59
C ASP A 80 13.79 -15.09 14.74
N LYS A 81 14.15 -14.76 15.98
CA LYS A 81 15.28 -13.86 16.29
C LYS A 81 16.65 -14.48 15.97
N GLY A 82 16.72 -15.80 15.85
CA GLY A 82 17.91 -16.54 15.42
C GLY A 82 18.06 -16.61 13.90
N ALA A 83 17.07 -16.16 13.13
CA ALA A 83 17.12 -16.20 11.68
C ALA A 83 18.27 -15.37 11.12
N SER A 84 18.92 -15.89 10.09
CA SER A 84 20.00 -15.16 9.42
C SER A 84 19.46 -13.92 8.69
N LYS A 85 20.30 -12.89 8.52
CA LYS A 85 19.99 -11.73 7.67
C LYS A 85 19.59 -12.14 6.25
N GLN A 86 20.10 -13.27 5.76
CA GLN A 86 19.75 -13.82 4.44
C GLN A 86 18.32 -14.38 4.39
N ALA A 87 17.81 -14.93 5.50
CA ALA A 87 16.43 -15.39 5.60
C ALA A 87 15.46 -14.21 5.51
N GLU A 88 15.71 -13.14 6.27
CA GLU A 88 14.93 -11.90 6.21
C GLU A 88 14.96 -11.27 4.81
N LYS A 89 16.15 -11.23 4.18
CA LYS A 89 16.30 -10.72 2.81
C LYS A 89 15.51 -11.55 1.80
N THR A 90 15.48 -12.87 1.98
CA THR A 90 14.69 -13.79 1.13
C THR A 90 13.20 -13.56 1.32
N LEU A 91 12.74 -13.40 2.57
CA LEU A 91 11.35 -13.07 2.88
C LEU A 91 10.93 -11.74 2.27
N ASN A 92 11.75 -10.69 2.43
CA ASN A 92 11.51 -9.38 1.81
C ASN A 92 11.39 -9.49 0.28
N LYS A 93 12.29 -10.25 -0.36
CA LYS A 93 12.22 -10.52 -1.81
C LYS A 93 10.93 -11.22 -2.21
N LYS A 94 10.49 -12.23 -1.46
CA LYS A 94 9.24 -12.96 -1.74
C LYS A 94 8.01 -12.08 -1.60
N LEU A 95 7.92 -11.31 -0.50
CA LEU A 95 6.83 -10.37 -0.27
C LEU A 95 6.78 -9.31 -1.38
N SER A 96 7.90 -8.67 -1.72
CA SER A 96 7.92 -7.66 -2.78
C SER A 96 7.50 -8.21 -4.13
N LYS A 97 7.96 -9.42 -4.46
CA LYS A 97 7.54 -10.10 -5.69
C LYS A 97 6.04 -10.38 -5.69
N TYR A 98 5.51 -10.91 -4.59
CA TYR A 98 4.08 -11.16 -4.42
C TYR A 98 3.23 -9.90 -4.63
N ILE A 99 3.59 -8.79 -3.97
CA ILE A 99 2.85 -7.52 -4.11
C ILE A 99 2.92 -7.01 -5.55
N ALA A 100 4.11 -7.04 -6.18
CA ALA A 100 4.29 -6.59 -7.56
C ALA A 100 3.49 -7.42 -8.57
N GLU A 101 3.47 -8.75 -8.42
CA GLU A 101 2.71 -9.64 -9.32
C GLU A 101 1.19 -9.44 -9.16
N LEU A 102 0.71 -9.34 -7.92
CA LEU A 102 -0.71 -9.17 -7.61
C LEU A 102 -1.26 -7.77 -8.00
N ASN A 103 -0.38 -6.78 -8.11
CA ASN A 103 -0.69 -5.40 -8.48
C ASN A 103 0.03 -5.01 -9.78
N SER A 104 0.21 -5.98 -10.69
CA SER A 104 1.00 -5.81 -11.92
C SER A 104 0.44 -4.77 -12.89
N ASP A 105 -0.86 -4.50 -12.81
CA ASP A 105 -1.55 -3.46 -13.57
C ASP A 105 -1.10 -2.04 -13.19
N ILE A 106 -0.70 -1.84 -11.94
CA ILE A 106 -0.28 -0.54 -11.40
C ILE A 106 1.21 -0.50 -11.03
N TYR A 107 1.91 -1.63 -10.96
CA TYR A 107 3.33 -1.70 -10.60
C TYR A 107 4.23 -1.09 -11.69
N LYS A 108 5.22 -0.29 -11.27
CA LYS A 108 6.21 0.36 -12.15
C LYS A 108 7.61 -0.14 -11.83
N GLU A 109 8.07 -1.14 -12.58
CA GLU A 109 9.37 -1.77 -12.38
C GLU A 109 10.53 -0.82 -12.65
N ASP A 110 10.41 0.02 -13.69
CA ASP A 110 11.39 1.01 -14.13
C ASP A 110 11.66 2.11 -13.09
N LEU A 111 10.65 2.43 -12.27
CA LEU A 111 10.78 3.36 -11.16
C LEU A 111 11.22 2.68 -9.86
N SER A 112 11.12 1.35 -9.78
CA SER A 112 11.36 0.58 -8.56
C SER A 112 12.84 0.30 -8.30
N GLU A 113 13.23 0.45 -7.04
CA GLU A 113 14.60 0.22 -6.59
C GLU A 113 14.66 -1.04 -5.74
N THR A 114 15.32 -2.08 -6.24
CA THR A 114 15.52 -3.31 -5.48
C THR A 114 17.00 -3.65 -5.36
N GLY A 115 17.52 -3.73 -4.12
CA GLY A 115 18.94 -3.96 -3.91
C GLY A 115 19.34 -4.03 -2.44
N GLY A 116 20.39 -4.78 -2.12
CA GLY A 116 20.88 -4.85 -0.74
C GLY A 116 19.87 -5.42 0.26
N ASN A 117 19.55 -4.66 1.30
CA ASN A 117 18.65 -5.04 2.40
C ASN A 117 17.28 -4.33 2.36
N TYR A 118 17.05 -3.43 1.40
CA TYR A 118 15.80 -2.69 1.26
C TYR A 118 15.21 -2.84 -0.13
N ARG A 119 13.91 -2.57 -0.26
CA ARG A 119 13.17 -2.60 -1.51
C ARG A 119 12.20 -1.43 -1.52
N LYS A 120 12.22 -0.65 -2.58
CA LYS A 120 11.29 0.45 -2.83
C LYS A 120 10.50 0.11 -4.09
N LEU A 121 9.20 -0.10 -3.93
CA LEU A 121 8.29 -0.46 -5.02
C LEU A 121 7.44 0.76 -5.35
N TYR A 122 7.32 1.09 -6.63
CA TYR A 122 6.47 2.18 -7.08
C TYR A 122 5.24 1.63 -7.78
N PHE A 123 4.10 2.25 -7.48
CA PHE A 123 2.80 1.93 -8.06
C PHE A 123 2.19 3.22 -8.59
N SER A 124 1.58 3.15 -9.77
CA SER A 124 0.92 4.26 -10.44
C SER A 124 -0.32 3.72 -11.14
N TYR A 125 -1.44 4.40 -10.88
CA TYR A 125 -2.77 4.04 -11.34
C TYR A 125 -3.41 5.22 -12.07
N ASP A 126 -4.41 4.92 -12.89
CA ASP A 126 -5.22 5.95 -13.56
C ASP A 126 -6.14 6.62 -12.55
N ASN A 127 -5.91 7.90 -12.26
CA ASN A 127 -6.77 8.66 -11.36
C ASN A 127 -8.17 8.86 -11.98
N VAL A 128 -9.23 8.60 -11.21
CA VAL A 128 -10.60 8.97 -11.59
C VAL A 128 -10.96 10.39 -11.13
N PHE A 129 -10.23 10.93 -10.15
CA PHE A 129 -10.28 12.35 -9.76
C PHE A 129 -8.88 12.98 -9.87
N GLN A 130 -8.75 14.06 -10.63
CA GLN A 130 -7.52 14.86 -10.58
C GLN A 130 -7.53 15.67 -9.29
N GLY A 131 -6.43 15.58 -8.51
CA GLY A 131 -6.23 16.47 -7.38
C GLY A 131 -6.22 17.92 -7.87
N VAL A 132 -6.88 18.81 -7.13
CA VAL A 132 -6.69 20.25 -7.32
C VAL A 132 -5.29 20.55 -6.78
N GLY A 133 -4.31 20.64 -7.69
CA GLY A 133 -2.92 20.90 -7.30
C GLY A 133 -2.79 22.19 -6.50
N LEU A 134 -1.91 22.17 -5.50
CA LEU A 134 -1.15 23.35 -5.10
C LEU A 134 0.17 23.36 -5.89
#